data_AF-A0A9W4SN61-F1
#
_entry.id   AF-A0A9W4SN61-F1
#
_cell.length_a   1.000
_cell.length_b   1.000
_cell.length_c   1.000
_cell.angle_alpha   90.00
_cell.angle_beta   90.00
_cell.angle_gamma   90.00
#
_symmetry.space_group_name_H-M   'P 1'
#
loop_
_entity.id
_entity.type
_entity.pdbx_description
1 polymer ?
#
loop_
_entity_poly.entity_id
_entity_poly.type
_entity_poly.pdbx_seq_one_letter_code
_entity_poly.pdbx_strand_id
1 'polypeptide(L)'
;MGHSPSDIRCLEFFSGIGGLHYAFILSETKGEVVASFDINIIANSVYKHNFGKDPITKAIDSLVIKDIEKYKANCWLMSPPCQPYTRGGKYLDDKDQRAKGLLHLIDILPKLSDPPNYVFLENVLNFEKSKCREKLVTQLCLMNYEITECLLTPLQFGIPNDRLRYYLLAKKRSDLKDLIVPHEFLENTVIHLTWPLPNMLKTNYQQENYSNIFNIPPLSAYLEELDEEKIKKHLVPEKYILKSFNFRFDIVLPSDHKCSCFTKSYGSRHIFSSGSLIQTKNLEYTNYNFENPSSLLEIVLRYFTPEEVANLHAFPIKLQNFKVEIFFENPLNEAVYQEMSIPKSYNFLNNHYKGTSFEFPENI
;
A
#
# COMPACT_ATOMS: atom_id res chain seq x y z
N MET A 1 27.22 -6.63 15.89
CA MET A 1 26.54 -5.97 17.03
C MET A 1 25.39 -6.86 17.45
N GLY A 2 25.27 -7.20 18.74
CA GLY A 2 24.19 -8.08 19.22
C GLY A 2 22.86 -7.33 19.26
N HIS A 3 21.83 -7.88 18.62
CA HIS A 3 20.48 -7.31 18.65
C HIS A 3 19.81 -7.59 20.01
N SER A 4 19.09 -6.60 20.53
CA SER A 4 18.30 -6.75 21.76
C SER A 4 17.09 -7.66 21.49
N PRO A 5 16.64 -8.50 22.43
CA PRO A 5 15.44 -9.34 22.29
C PRO A 5 14.15 -8.56 21.94
N SER A 6 14.16 -7.24 22.11
CA SER A 6 13.05 -6.33 21.83
C SER A 6 12.95 -5.85 20.39
N ASP A 7 13.99 -6.04 19.56
CA ASP A 7 14.03 -5.43 18.23
C ASP A 7 13.21 -6.27 17.22
N ILE A 8 12.42 -5.61 16.38
CA ILE A 8 11.61 -6.27 15.37
C ILE A 8 12.49 -6.69 14.19
N ARG A 9 12.42 -7.96 13.79
CA ARG A 9 13.17 -8.55 12.67
C ARG A 9 12.17 -9.11 11.68
N CYS A 10 11.98 -8.41 10.57
CA CYS A 10 10.94 -8.71 9.58
C CYS A 10 11.47 -9.59 8.43
N LEU A 11 10.72 -10.63 8.09
CA LEU A 11 10.75 -11.20 6.74
C LEU A 11 9.64 -10.57 5.92
N GLU A 12 9.99 -10.05 4.75
CA GLU A 12 9.03 -9.45 3.82
C GLU A 12 8.77 -10.42 2.66
N PHE A 13 7.63 -11.11 2.70
CA PHE A 13 7.20 -12.02 1.64
C PHE A 13 6.37 -11.27 0.60
N PHE A 14 6.56 -11.62 -0.68
CA PHE A 14 5.91 -10.95 -1.81
C PHE A 14 6.29 -9.46 -1.85
N SER A 15 7.58 -9.17 -1.67
CA SER A 15 8.07 -7.83 -1.36
C SER A 15 7.82 -6.80 -2.47
N GLY A 16 7.65 -7.23 -3.71
CA GLY A 16 7.49 -6.34 -4.85
C GLY A 16 8.57 -5.27 -4.88
N ILE A 17 8.16 -4.01 -4.95
CA ILE A 17 9.07 -2.84 -4.93
C ILE A 17 9.36 -2.31 -3.52
N GLY A 18 8.90 -3.00 -2.47
CA GLY A 18 9.20 -2.68 -1.06
C GLY A 18 8.25 -1.68 -0.40
N GLY A 19 6.95 -1.74 -0.75
CA GLY A 19 5.93 -0.91 -0.09
C GLY A 19 5.82 -1.18 1.41
N LEU A 20 5.86 -2.46 1.84
CA LEU A 20 5.81 -2.81 3.26
C LEU A 20 7.13 -2.48 3.98
N HIS A 21 8.28 -2.56 3.30
CA HIS A 21 9.55 -2.06 3.86
C HIS A 21 9.51 -0.55 4.11
N TYR A 22 9.04 0.26 3.16
CA TYR A 22 8.87 1.70 3.40
C TYR A 22 7.88 1.95 4.54
N ALA A 23 6.73 1.27 4.58
CA ALA A 23 5.77 1.40 5.68
C ALA A 23 6.40 1.04 7.04
N PHE A 24 7.22 -0.01 7.10
CA PHE A 24 7.95 -0.39 8.31
C PHE A 24 8.92 0.71 8.76
N ILE A 25 9.69 1.29 7.83
CA ILE A 25 10.60 2.41 8.13
C ILE A 25 9.81 3.63 8.64
N LEU A 26 8.73 4.00 7.96
CA LEU A 26 7.90 5.17 8.29
C LEU A 26 7.11 4.99 9.60
N SER A 27 6.88 3.76 10.03
CA SER A 27 6.28 3.47 11.35
C SER A 27 7.19 3.80 12.53
N GLU A 28 8.48 4.08 12.27
CA GLU A 28 9.52 4.30 13.29
C GLU A 28 9.68 3.16 14.30
N THR A 29 9.15 1.97 13.96
CA THR A 29 9.30 0.77 14.78
C THR A 29 10.77 0.39 14.85
N LYS A 30 11.28 0.20 16.07
CA LYS A 30 12.67 -0.23 16.28
C LYS A 30 12.89 -1.65 15.74
N GLY A 31 13.61 -1.76 14.63
CA GLY A 31 13.86 -3.04 13.99
C GLY A 31 14.43 -2.93 12.58
N GLU A 32 14.37 -4.02 11.83
CA GLU A 32 14.82 -4.07 10.43
C GLU A 32 14.09 -5.16 9.62
N VAL A 33 14.01 -4.95 8.31
CA VAL A 33 13.73 -6.03 7.34
C VAL A 33 15.02 -6.80 7.07
N VAL A 34 15.08 -8.03 7.57
CA VAL A 34 16.30 -8.88 7.55
C VAL A 34 16.42 -9.68 6.25
N ALA A 35 15.30 -9.94 5.58
CA ALA A 35 15.26 -10.49 4.24
C ALA A 35 13.91 -10.21 3.57
N SER A 36 13.93 -10.12 2.25
CA SER A 36 12.76 -9.98 1.39
C SER A 36 12.73 -11.07 0.33
N PHE A 37 11.53 -11.44 -0.15
CA PHE A 37 11.32 -12.52 -1.10
C PHE A 37 10.33 -12.10 -2.19
N ASP A 38 10.76 -12.15 -3.44
CA ASP A 38 9.89 -12.01 -4.60
C ASP A 38 10.53 -12.68 -5.82
N ILE A 39 9.71 -13.28 -6.68
CA ILE A 39 10.16 -13.96 -7.92
C ILE A 39 10.33 -12.99 -9.08
N ASN A 40 9.75 -11.80 -9.00
CA ASN A 40 9.78 -10.83 -10.08
C ASN A 40 11.10 -10.07 -10.08
N ILE A 41 11.98 -10.42 -11.02
CA ILE A 41 13.30 -9.80 -11.18
C ILE A 41 13.25 -8.29 -11.44
N ILE A 42 12.20 -7.78 -12.07
CA ILE A 42 12.03 -6.34 -12.32
C ILE A 42 11.71 -5.65 -11.00
N ALA A 43 10.76 -6.19 -10.22
CA ALA A 43 10.44 -5.67 -8.89
C ALA A 43 11.67 -5.71 -7.96
N ASN A 44 12.43 -6.80 -8.01
CA ASN A 44 13.68 -6.95 -7.24
C ASN A 44 14.73 -5.91 -7.62
N SER A 45 14.85 -5.56 -8.90
CA SER A 45 15.77 -4.51 -9.33
C SER A 45 15.39 -3.14 -8.76
N VAL A 46 14.09 -2.81 -8.71
CA VAL A 46 13.58 -1.59 -8.10
C VAL A 46 13.81 -1.62 -6.58
N TYR A 47 13.51 -2.74 -5.92
CA TYR A 47 13.74 -2.91 -4.49
C TYR A 47 15.23 -2.71 -4.16
N LYS A 48 16.14 -3.39 -4.87
CA LYS A 48 17.58 -3.28 -4.68
C LYS A 48 18.06 -1.85 -4.86
N HIS A 49 17.57 -1.16 -5.89
CA HIS A 49 17.91 0.24 -6.15
C HIS A 49 17.58 1.13 -4.95
N ASN A 50 16.41 0.94 -4.32
CA ASN A 50 15.94 1.76 -3.21
C ASN A 50 16.57 1.41 -1.86
N PHE A 51 16.81 0.12 -1.58
CA PHE A 51 17.21 -0.33 -0.24
C PHE A 51 18.65 -0.84 -0.15
N GLY A 52 19.36 -0.96 -1.28
CA GLY A 52 20.70 -1.58 -1.33
C GLY A 52 20.70 -3.06 -0.92
N LYS A 53 19.53 -3.69 -0.83
CA LYS A 53 19.33 -5.09 -0.41
C LYS A 53 18.71 -5.87 -1.55
N ASP A 54 19.30 -7.00 -1.91
CA ASP A 54 18.78 -7.90 -2.93
C ASP A 54 17.67 -8.79 -2.34
N PRO A 55 16.44 -8.74 -2.86
CA PRO A 55 15.44 -9.73 -2.51
C PRO A 55 15.85 -11.13 -2.99
N ILE A 56 15.48 -12.12 -2.20
CA ILE A 56 15.72 -13.52 -2.49
C ILE A 56 14.77 -13.92 -3.63
N THR A 57 15.33 -14.15 -4.81
CA THR A 57 14.57 -14.54 -6.01
C THR A 57 14.27 -16.04 -5.97
N LYS A 58 13.45 -16.46 -4.99
CA LYS A 58 13.00 -17.84 -4.80
C LYS A 58 11.49 -17.86 -4.67
N ALA A 59 10.84 -18.82 -5.33
CA ALA A 59 9.40 -18.99 -5.24
C ALA A 59 9.01 -19.36 -3.80
N ILE A 60 8.05 -18.62 -3.24
CA ILE A 60 7.67 -18.76 -1.83
C ILE A 60 7.14 -20.16 -1.53
N ASP A 61 6.42 -20.79 -2.46
CA ASP A 61 5.93 -22.16 -2.37
C ASP A 61 7.03 -23.24 -2.44
N SER A 62 8.29 -22.86 -2.60
CA SER A 62 9.47 -23.74 -2.58
C SER A 62 10.39 -23.52 -1.38
N LEU A 63 10.02 -22.62 -0.47
CA LEU A 63 10.80 -22.35 0.74
C LEU A 63 10.78 -23.56 1.67
N VAL A 64 11.90 -23.84 2.32
CA VAL A 64 11.97 -24.81 3.42
C VAL A 64 12.17 -24.08 4.75
N ILE A 65 11.91 -24.75 5.87
CA ILE A 65 12.06 -24.18 7.23
C ILE A 65 13.41 -23.47 7.41
N LYS A 66 14.50 -24.10 6.95
CA LYS A 66 15.87 -23.53 7.02
C LYS A 66 16.02 -22.20 6.27
N ASP A 67 15.26 -21.98 5.20
CA ASP A 67 15.30 -20.71 4.45
C ASP A 67 14.74 -19.54 5.27
N ILE A 68 13.89 -19.83 6.26
CA ILE A 68 13.18 -18.86 7.10
C ILE A 68 13.91 -18.70 8.44
N GLU A 69 14.15 -19.79 9.17
CA GLU A 69 14.69 -19.75 10.55
C GLU A 69 16.08 -19.14 10.65
N LYS A 70 16.89 -19.25 9.59
CA LYS A 70 18.25 -18.69 9.56
C LYS A 70 18.30 -17.19 9.85
N TYR A 71 17.20 -16.47 9.60
CA TYR A 71 17.11 -15.03 9.82
C TYR A 71 16.73 -14.63 11.25
N LYS A 72 16.27 -15.59 12.07
CA LYS A 72 15.77 -15.36 13.44
C LYS A 72 14.76 -14.21 13.47
N ALA A 73 13.83 -14.23 12.53
CA ALA A 73 12.83 -13.19 12.36
C ALA A 73 11.65 -13.44 13.31
N ASN A 74 11.13 -12.37 13.91
CA ASN A 74 9.99 -12.40 14.81
C ASN A 74 8.77 -11.67 14.22
N CYS A 75 8.85 -11.20 12.98
CA CYS A 75 7.76 -10.55 12.27
C CYS A 75 7.71 -11.01 10.81
N TRP A 76 6.52 -11.31 10.31
CA TRP A 76 6.25 -11.52 8.89
C TRP A 76 5.43 -10.37 8.34
N LEU A 77 5.91 -9.76 7.25
CA LEU A 77 5.19 -8.77 6.45
C LEU A 77 4.85 -9.43 5.11
N MET A 78 3.57 -9.40 4.70
CA MET A 78 3.13 -10.14 3.51
C MET A 78 2.12 -9.35 2.68
N SER A 79 2.27 -9.39 1.36
CA SER A 79 1.26 -8.94 0.40
C SER A 79 1.06 -9.97 -0.72
N PRO A 80 0.44 -11.13 -0.43
CA PRO A 80 0.26 -12.21 -1.40
C PRO A 80 -0.56 -11.77 -2.63
N PRO A 81 -0.35 -12.38 -3.81
CA PRO A 81 -1.09 -12.02 -5.01
C PRO A 81 -2.61 -12.23 -4.87
N CYS A 82 -3.36 -11.25 -5.34
CA CYS A 82 -4.80 -11.05 -5.11
C CYS A 82 -5.77 -11.97 -5.90
N GLN A 83 -5.31 -12.57 -7.00
CA GLN A 83 -6.21 -13.35 -7.88
C GLN A 83 -6.19 -14.81 -7.41
N PRO A 84 -7.31 -15.35 -6.90
CA PRO A 84 -8.58 -15.39 -7.65
C PRO A 84 -9.81 -14.71 -7.01
N TYR A 85 -9.66 -13.86 -5.99
CA TYR A 85 -10.80 -13.40 -5.14
C TYR A 85 -11.70 -12.32 -5.76
N THR A 86 -11.52 -11.99 -7.05
CA THR A 86 -12.30 -10.98 -7.78
C THR A 86 -13.55 -11.59 -8.43
N ARG A 87 -14.66 -10.82 -8.51
CA ARG A 87 -16.01 -11.20 -9.05
C ARG A 87 -16.06 -11.86 -10.45
N GLY A 88 -14.95 -11.97 -11.17
CA GLY A 88 -14.85 -12.61 -12.50
C GLY A 88 -13.91 -13.83 -12.59
N GLY A 89 -13.28 -14.26 -11.50
CA GLY A 89 -12.46 -15.46 -11.46
C GLY A 89 -13.31 -16.72 -11.28
N LYS A 90 -12.97 -17.83 -11.94
CA LYS A 90 -13.46 -19.14 -11.51
C LYS A 90 -13.10 -19.28 -10.03
N TYR A 91 -14.06 -19.60 -9.17
CA TYR A 91 -13.93 -19.82 -7.71
C TYR A 91 -12.97 -20.97 -7.37
N LEU A 92 -11.73 -20.88 -7.83
CA LEU A 92 -10.68 -21.86 -7.62
C LEU A 92 -9.93 -21.57 -6.33
N ASP A 93 -10.01 -20.35 -5.76
CA ASP A 93 -9.53 -19.97 -4.42
C ASP A 93 -8.20 -20.66 -4.03
N ASP A 94 -8.28 -21.67 -3.18
CA ASP A 94 -7.18 -22.44 -2.62
C ASP A 94 -6.52 -23.43 -3.61
N LYS A 95 -7.10 -23.61 -4.78
CA LYS A 95 -6.59 -24.42 -5.90
C LYS A 95 -5.87 -23.58 -6.96
N ASP A 96 -5.87 -22.26 -6.82
CA ASP A 96 -5.15 -21.37 -7.73
C ASP A 96 -3.64 -21.45 -7.49
N GLN A 97 -2.85 -21.50 -8.57
CA GLN A 97 -1.38 -21.52 -8.49
C GLN A 97 -0.84 -20.30 -7.74
N ARG A 98 -1.53 -19.15 -7.82
CA ARG A 98 -1.12 -17.90 -7.18
C ARG A 98 -1.31 -17.95 -5.66
N ALA A 99 -2.24 -18.75 -5.15
CA ALA A 99 -2.48 -18.92 -3.71
C ALA A 99 -1.44 -19.85 -3.05
N LYS A 100 -0.71 -20.66 -3.84
CA LYS A 100 0.26 -21.65 -3.31
C LYS A 100 1.29 -21.05 -2.37
N GLY A 101 1.83 -19.87 -2.68
CA GLY A 101 2.81 -19.21 -1.83
C GLY A 101 2.25 -18.94 -0.43
N LEU A 102 1.04 -18.37 -0.33
CA LEU A 102 0.40 -18.10 0.96
C LEU A 102 0.05 -19.40 1.70
N LEU A 103 -0.56 -20.37 1.00
CA LEU A 103 -0.92 -21.65 1.60
C LEU A 103 0.30 -22.41 2.14
N HIS A 104 1.42 -22.33 1.43
CA HIS A 104 2.69 -22.90 1.86
C HIS A 104 3.23 -22.21 3.12
N LEU A 105 3.17 -20.88 3.20
CA LEU A 105 3.55 -20.16 4.42
C LEU A 105 2.65 -20.52 5.61
N ILE A 106 1.33 -20.70 5.39
CA ILE A 106 0.38 -21.16 6.42
C ILE A 106 0.77 -22.56 6.91
N ASP A 107 1.12 -23.48 6.00
CA ASP A 107 1.53 -24.84 6.34
C ASP A 107 2.90 -24.92 7.04
N ILE A 108 3.83 -24.02 6.71
CA ILE A 108 5.14 -23.93 7.36
C ILE A 108 5.06 -23.32 8.75
N LEU A 109 4.20 -22.32 8.96
CA LEU A 109 4.12 -21.54 10.21
C LEU A 109 4.12 -22.41 11.49
N PRO A 110 3.28 -23.45 11.64
CA PRO A 110 3.28 -24.30 12.84
C PRO A 110 4.47 -25.25 12.96
N LYS A 111 5.30 -25.38 11.91
CA LYS A 111 6.46 -26.28 11.86
C LYS A 111 7.76 -25.57 12.25
N LEU A 112 7.73 -24.25 12.43
CA LEU A 112 8.88 -23.46 12.87
C LEU A 112 9.17 -23.73 14.35
N SER A 113 10.45 -23.81 14.69
CA SER A 113 10.90 -23.93 16.08
C SER A 113 10.59 -22.68 16.91
N ASP A 114 10.65 -21.51 16.28
CA ASP A 114 10.30 -20.21 16.87
C ASP A 114 9.43 -19.40 15.89
N PRO A 115 8.10 -19.58 15.92
CA PRO A 115 7.20 -18.87 15.00
C PRO A 115 7.10 -17.37 15.37
N PRO A 116 6.93 -16.49 14.37
CA PRO A 116 7.03 -15.04 14.54
C PRO A 116 6.02 -14.49 15.55
N ASN A 117 6.41 -13.52 16.37
CA ASN A 117 5.49 -12.86 17.29
C ASN A 117 4.45 -11.98 16.59
N TYR A 118 4.74 -11.53 15.37
CA TYR A 118 3.88 -10.64 14.60
C TYR A 118 3.69 -11.13 13.17
N VAL A 119 2.45 -11.07 12.67
CA VAL A 119 2.14 -11.30 11.26
C VAL A 119 1.29 -10.12 10.77
N PHE A 120 1.72 -9.50 9.67
CA PHE A 120 1.00 -8.45 8.98
C PHE A 120 0.73 -8.90 7.55
N LEU A 121 -0.53 -8.82 7.11
CA LEU A 121 -0.94 -9.16 5.76
C LEU A 121 -1.82 -8.07 5.16
N GLU A 122 -1.48 -7.63 3.96
CA GLU A 122 -2.35 -6.83 3.08
C GLU A 122 -2.94 -7.73 1.98
N ASN A 123 -4.19 -7.48 1.61
CA ASN A 123 -4.83 -8.10 0.46
C ASN A 123 -5.98 -7.25 -0.09
N VAL A 124 -6.64 -7.72 -1.14
CA VAL A 124 -7.79 -7.03 -1.73
C VAL A 124 -9.08 -7.26 -0.96
N LEU A 125 -10.05 -6.38 -1.21
CA LEU A 125 -11.45 -6.60 -0.86
C LEU A 125 -11.95 -7.97 -1.36
N ASN A 126 -12.76 -8.62 -0.54
CA ASN A 126 -13.25 -10.00 -0.66
C ASN A 126 -12.25 -11.09 -0.25
N PHE A 127 -10.99 -10.77 0.05
CA PHE A 127 -10.10 -11.74 0.69
C PHE A 127 -10.65 -12.20 2.04
N GLU A 128 -11.36 -11.33 2.76
CA GLU A 128 -12.01 -11.64 4.04
C GLU A 128 -13.09 -12.74 3.93
N LYS A 129 -13.51 -13.10 2.71
CA LYS A 129 -14.47 -14.16 2.41
C LYS A 129 -13.83 -15.39 1.75
N SER A 130 -12.51 -15.39 1.60
CA SER A 130 -11.78 -16.47 0.92
C SER A 130 -11.46 -17.64 1.85
N LYS A 131 -11.29 -18.82 1.27
CA LYS A 131 -10.79 -20.02 1.97
C LYS A 131 -9.34 -19.87 2.40
N CYS A 132 -8.53 -19.15 1.63
CA CYS A 132 -7.15 -18.87 2.02
C CYS A 132 -7.09 -18.06 3.32
N ARG A 133 -7.97 -17.06 3.47
CA ARG A 133 -8.14 -16.32 4.71
C ARG A 133 -8.64 -17.21 5.84
N GLU A 134 -9.66 -18.05 5.59
CA GLU A 134 -10.16 -19.02 6.58
C GLU A 134 -9.02 -19.90 7.13
N LYS A 135 -8.22 -20.50 6.25
CA LYS A 135 -7.07 -21.34 6.62
C LYS A 135 -6.03 -20.58 7.44
N LEU A 136 -5.68 -19.35 7.04
CA LEU A 136 -4.72 -18.52 7.75
C LEU A 136 -5.20 -18.22 9.17
N VAL A 137 -6.44 -17.75 9.30
CA VAL A 137 -7.02 -17.34 10.58
C VAL A 137 -7.21 -18.54 11.50
N THR A 138 -7.70 -19.67 11.00
CA THR A 138 -7.76 -20.91 11.79
C THR A 138 -6.38 -21.31 12.31
N GLN A 139 -5.35 -21.27 11.46
CA GLN A 139 -3.99 -21.63 11.87
C GLN A 139 -3.44 -20.68 12.94
N LEU A 140 -3.65 -19.38 12.79
CA LEU A 140 -3.25 -18.36 13.77
C LEU A 140 -3.99 -18.53 15.10
N CYS A 141 -5.30 -18.80 15.10
CA CYS A 141 -6.07 -19.10 16.31
C CYS A 141 -5.56 -20.35 17.03
N LEU A 142 -5.28 -21.44 16.30
CA LEU A 142 -4.71 -22.67 16.86
C LEU A 142 -3.33 -22.43 17.50
N MET A 143 -2.60 -21.41 17.03
CA MET A 143 -1.29 -21.02 17.54
C MET A 143 -1.36 -19.88 18.59
N ASN A 144 -2.55 -19.58 19.11
CA ASN A 144 -2.80 -18.56 20.14
C ASN A 144 -2.35 -17.14 19.75
N TYR A 145 -2.62 -16.74 18.50
CA TYR A 145 -2.49 -15.34 18.09
C TYR A 145 -3.79 -14.58 18.38
N GLU A 146 -3.63 -13.35 18.86
CA GLU A 146 -4.65 -12.31 18.80
C GLU A 146 -4.70 -11.76 17.37
N ILE A 147 -5.89 -11.67 16.77
CA ILE A 147 -6.07 -11.29 15.37
C ILE A 147 -6.97 -10.07 15.30
N THR A 148 -6.61 -9.14 14.41
CA THR A 148 -7.38 -7.94 14.09
C THR A 148 -7.46 -7.81 12.57
N GLU A 149 -8.66 -7.64 12.03
CA GLU A 149 -8.90 -7.46 10.59
C GLU A 149 -9.65 -6.16 10.33
N CYS A 150 -9.31 -5.50 9.23
CA CYS A 150 -9.99 -4.27 8.83
C CYS A 150 -9.97 -4.05 7.31
N LEU A 151 -10.91 -3.22 6.84
CA LEU A 151 -10.93 -2.71 5.47
C LEU A 151 -10.61 -1.22 5.52
N LEU A 152 -9.52 -0.83 4.84
CA LEU A 152 -9.01 0.53 4.86
C LEU A 152 -8.81 1.06 3.44
N THR A 153 -9.13 2.33 3.24
CA THR A 153 -8.84 3.09 2.02
C THR A 153 -8.02 4.34 2.36
N PRO A 154 -7.02 4.74 1.54
CA PRO A 154 -6.24 5.96 1.76
C PRO A 154 -7.08 7.24 1.94
N LEU A 155 -8.30 7.26 1.39
CA LEU A 155 -9.26 8.37 1.60
C LEU A 155 -9.56 8.62 3.08
N GLN A 156 -9.53 7.60 3.93
CA GLN A 156 -9.74 7.74 5.39
C GLN A 156 -8.56 8.44 6.09
N PHE A 157 -7.42 8.58 5.39
CA PHE A 157 -6.15 9.10 5.92
C PHE A 157 -5.66 10.33 5.15
N GLY A 158 -6.55 11.04 4.44
CA GLY A 158 -6.20 12.29 3.76
C GLY A 158 -5.50 12.11 2.41
N ILE A 159 -5.50 10.92 1.82
CA ILE A 159 -4.88 10.68 0.50
C ILE A 159 -5.98 10.50 -0.56
N PRO A 160 -5.98 11.28 -1.66
CA PRO A 160 -7.06 11.30 -2.66
C PRO A 160 -7.04 10.07 -3.61
N ASN A 161 -6.89 8.85 -3.08
CA ASN A 161 -6.88 7.62 -3.86
C ASN A 161 -7.81 6.54 -3.25
N ASP A 162 -8.80 6.10 -4.02
CA ASP A 162 -9.77 5.07 -3.60
C ASP A 162 -9.20 3.67 -3.76
N ARG A 163 -8.38 3.27 -2.79
CA ARG A 163 -7.68 1.98 -2.78
C ARG A 163 -8.08 1.17 -1.55
N LEU A 164 -9.34 0.74 -1.52
CA LEU A 164 -9.84 -0.14 -0.46
C LEU A 164 -9.08 -1.47 -0.45
N ARG A 165 -8.52 -1.83 0.70
CA ARG A 165 -7.76 -3.06 0.94
C ARG A 165 -8.12 -3.69 2.27
N TYR A 166 -7.98 -5.00 2.32
CA TYR A 166 -8.06 -5.81 3.53
C TYR A 166 -6.70 -5.85 4.21
N TYR A 167 -6.71 -5.73 5.53
CA TYR A 167 -5.54 -5.86 6.36
C TYR A 167 -5.82 -6.84 7.50
N LEU A 168 -4.83 -7.69 7.79
CA LEU A 168 -4.80 -8.58 8.96
C LEU A 168 -3.54 -8.29 9.76
N LEU A 169 -3.72 -8.05 11.05
CA LEU A 169 -2.67 -7.94 12.04
C LEU A 169 -2.83 -9.09 13.02
N ALA A 170 -1.77 -9.84 13.30
CA ALA A 170 -1.79 -10.89 14.29
C ALA A 170 -0.59 -10.78 15.23
N LYS A 171 -0.86 -10.90 16.54
CA LYS A 171 0.15 -10.84 17.59
C LYS A 171 0.08 -12.10 18.45
N LYS A 172 1.21 -12.78 18.59
CA LYS A 172 1.33 -13.98 19.44
C LYS A 172 1.13 -13.61 20.90
N ARG A 173 0.27 -14.34 21.59
CA ARG A 173 -0.03 -14.10 23.00
C ARG A 173 0.94 -14.87 23.89
N SER A 174 1.36 -14.24 25.00
CA SER A 174 2.17 -14.88 26.03
C SER A 174 1.34 -15.67 27.04
N ASP A 175 0.06 -15.32 27.18
CA ASP A 175 -0.88 -15.96 28.08
C ASP A 175 -1.73 -17.02 27.36
N LEU A 176 -1.87 -18.19 27.98
CA LEU A 176 -2.82 -19.21 27.54
C LEU A 176 -4.21 -18.78 28.06
N LYS A 177 -5.06 -18.23 27.18
CA LYS A 177 -6.51 -18.22 27.44
C LYS A 177 -7.13 -19.41 26.71
N ASP A 178 -8.36 -19.74 27.07
CA ASP A 178 -9.18 -20.68 26.30
C ASP A 178 -9.14 -20.32 24.80
N LEU A 179 -9.28 -21.33 23.95
CA LEU A 179 -9.31 -21.14 22.51
C LEU A 179 -10.53 -20.28 22.12
N ILE A 180 -10.34 -18.96 22.05
CA ILE A 180 -11.38 -18.04 21.60
C ILE A 180 -11.36 -18.11 20.08
N VAL A 181 -12.31 -18.85 19.51
CA VAL A 181 -12.65 -18.72 18.09
C VAL A 181 -13.58 -17.51 17.99
N PRO A 182 -13.17 -16.40 17.37
CA PRO A 182 -14.03 -15.23 17.20
C PRO A 182 -15.35 -15.62 16.52
N HIS A 183 -16.47 -15.18 17.10
CA HIS A 183 -17.80 -15.35 16.49
C HIS A 183 -17.95 -14.49 15.23
N GLU A 184 -17.27 -13.34 15.20
CA GLU A 184 -17.09 -12.48 14.05
C GLU A 184 -15.62 -12.06 13.98
N PHE A 185 -15.05 -12.03 12.78
CA PHE A 185 -13.64 -11.70 12.60
C PHE A 185 -13.40 -10.32 11.98
N LEU A 186 -14.45 -9.74 11.39
CA LEU A 186 -14.45 -8.37 10.91
C LEU A 186 -15.21 -7.54 11.93
N GLU A 187 -14.58 -7.24 13.05
CA GLU A 187 -15.08 -6.19 13.93
C GLU A 187 -14.67 -4.83 13.35
N ASN A 188 -15.49 -3.80 13.56
CA ASN A 188 -15.08 -2.42 13.36
C ASN A 188 -13.94 -2.12 14.32
N THR A 189 -12.72 -2.45 13.92
CA THR A 189 -11.51 -2.14 14.67
C THR A 189 -11.44 -0.62 14.81
N VAL A 190 -11.22 -0.13 16.02
CA VAL A 190 -10.94 1.29 16.25
C VAL A 190 -9.61 1.60 15.58
N ILE A 191 -9.69 2.20 14.40
CA ILE A 191 -8.52 2.66 13.67
C ILE A 191 -8.11 3.99 14.31
N HIS A 192 -6.92 4.01 14.91
CA HIS A 192 -6.36 5.26 15.41
C HIS A 192 -5.92 6.11 14.22
N LEU A 193 -6.66 7.20 14.02
CA LEU A 193 -6.41 8.20 12.98
C LEU A 193 -5.40 9.27 13.42
N THR A 194 -4.70 9.07 14.53
CA THR A 194 -3.72 10.04 15.06
C THR A 194 -2.35 9.37 15.22
N TRP A 195 -1.31 10.07 14.77
CA TRP A 195 0.09 9.72 14.97
C TRP A 195 0.82 10.84 15.72
N PRO A 196 1.63 10.52 16.76
CA PRO A 196 1.84 9.21 17.36
C PRO A 196 0.57 8.70 18.07
N LEU A 197 0.43 7.37 18.22
CA LEU A 197 -0.74 6.77 18.88
C LEU A 197 -0.94 7.39 20.28
N PRO A 198 -2.18 7.64 20.73
CA PRO A 198 -2.45 8.26 22.03
C PRO A 198 -1.76 7.58 23.22
N ASN A 199 -1.60 6.26 23.17
CA ASN A 199 -0.92 5.49 24.22
C ASN A 199 0.61 5.70 24.23
N MET A 200 1.19 6.24 23.16
CA MET A 200 2.58 6.69 23.10
C MET A 200 2.76 8.11 23.67
N LEU A 201 1.66 8.86 23.80
CA LEU A 201 1.62 10.15 24.48
C LEU A 201 1.30 9.89 25.96
N LYS A 202 2.32 9.95 26.81
CA LYS A 202 2.14 9.83 28.27
C LYS A 202 1.38 11.05 28.81
N THR A 203 0.05 11.10 28.69
CA THR A 203 -0.94 11.71 29.61
C THR A 203 -2.32 11.84 28.94
N ASN A 204 -3.38 11.40 29.65
CA ASN A 204 -4.80 11.78 29.55
C ASN A 204 -5.38 12.11 28.17
N TYR A 205 -5.44 11.13 27.26
CA TYR A 205 -6.25 11.25 26.04
C TYR A 205 -7.69 10.82 26.31
N GLN A 206 -8.62 11.77 26.28
CA GLN A 206 -10.05 11.48 26.22
C GLN A 206 -10.43 11.14 24.77
N GLN A 207 -11.24 10.09 24.59
CA GLN A 207 -11.79 9.70 23.29
C GLN A 207 -12.84 10.72 22.85
N GLU A 208 -12.46 11.64 21.96
CA GLU A 208 -13.42 12.43 21.19
C GLU A 208 -13.87 11.67 19.94
N ASN A 209 -15.12 11.88 19.53
CA ASN A 209 -15.71 11.27 18.33
C ASN A 209 -15.09 11.90 17.09
N TYR A 210 -14.10 11.24 16.52
CA TYR A 210 -13.38 11.69 15.33
C TYR A 210 -14.13 11.34 14.03
N SER A 211 -15.15 12.10 13.69
CA SER A 211 -15.63 12.16 12.30
C SER A 211 -14.71 13.09 11.51
N ASN A 212 -13.90 12.52 10.61
CA ASN A 212 -13.02 13.17 9.62
C ASN A 212 -11.91 14.09 10.17
N ILE A 213 -10.84 13.49 10.74
CA ILE A 213 -9.63 14.23 11.17
C ILE A 213 -8.83 14.79 9.97
N PHE A 214 -8.84 14.10 8.83
CA PHE A 214 -7.97 14.42 7.71
C PHE A 214 -8.71 15.17 6.60
N ASN A 215 -8.25 16.38 6.30
CA ASN A 215 -8.60 17.05 5.06
C ASN A 215 -7.87 16.34 3.90
N ILE A 216 -8.60 15.95 2.86
CA ILE A 216 -8.01 15.32 1.67
C ILE A 216 -7.53 16.45 0.75
N PRO A 217 -6.24 16.59 0.42
CA PRO A 217 -5.77 17.59 -0.53
C PRO A 217 -6.30 17.32 -1.96
N PRO A 218 -6.39 18.35 -2.81
CA PRO A 218 -6.73 18.14 -4.21
C PRO A 218 -5.62 17.34 -4.92
N LEU A 219 -5.98 16.65 -6.01
CA LEU A 219 -5.05 15.84 -6.80
C LEU A 219 -3.85 16.65 -7.30
N SER A 220 -4.03 17.94 -7.60
CA SER A 220 -2.96 18.89 -7.96
C SER A 220 -1.77 18.89 -7.00
N ALA A 221 -1.97 18.61 -5.71
CA ALA A 221 -0.88 18.50 -4.74
C ALA A 221 0.06 17.32 -5.02
N TYR A 222 -0.40 16.31 -5.76
CA TYR A 222 0.34 15.07 -6.08
C TYR A 222 0.85 15.04 -7.52
N LEU A 223 0.56 16.06 -8.33
CA LEU A 223 0.95 16.13 -9.74
C LEU A 223 2.38 16.64 -9.90
N GLU A 224 3.05 16.19 -10.95
CA GLU A 224 4.34 16.72 -11.36
C GLU A 224 4.19 18.00 -12.18
N GLU A 225 5.18 18.89 -12.07
CA GLU A 225 5.42 19.91 -13.10
C GLU A 225 6.06 19.22 -14.32
N LEU A 226 5.24 18.99 -15.35
CA LEU A 226 5.65 18.30 -16.57
C LEU A 226 5.96 19.29 -17.69
N ASP A 227 7.07 19.06 -18.38
CA ASP A 227 7.36 19.70 -19.66
C ASP A 227 6.51 19.11 -20.81
N GLU A 228 6.49 19.77 -21.96
CA GLU A 228 5.69 19.35 -23.12
C GLU A 228 6.02 17.93 -23.60
N GLU A 229 7.30 17.52 -23.54
CA GLU A 229 7.74 16.20 -24.00
C GLU A 229 7.23 15.10 -23.07
N LYS A 230 7.30 15.31 -21.76
CA LYS A 230 6.72 14.40 -20.77
C LYS A 230 5.20 14.34 -20.86
N ILE A 231 4.53 15.46 -21.07
CA ILE A 231 3.07 15.48 -21.27
C ILE A 231 2.71 14.60 -22.47
N LYS A 232 3.38 14.80 -23.63
CA LYS A 232 3.14 13.99 -24.85
C LYS A 232 3.30 12.49 -24.61
N LYS A 233 4.30 12.07 -23.83
CA LYS A 233 4.52 10.65 -23.49
C LYS A 233 3.38 10.02 -22.69
N HIS A 234 2.63 10.82 -21.93
CA HIS A 234 1.55 10.33 -21.07
C HIS A 234 0.15 10.62 -21.63
N LEU A 235 0.03 11.30 -22.77
CA LEU A 235 -1.27 11.53 -23.41
C LEU A 235 -1.96 10.19 -23.71
N VAL A 236 -3.28 10.16 -23.48
CA VAL A 236 -4.10 9.03 -23.89
C VAL A 236 -4.21 9.06 -25.42
N PRO A 237 -3.77 8.02 -26.13
CA PRO A 237 -3.86 7.99 -27.59
C PRO A 237 -5.31 8.16 -28.08
N GLU A 238 -5.54 9.04 -29.05
CA GLU A 238 -6.90 9.33 -29.57
C GLU A 238 -7.66 8.08 -29.99
N LYS A 239 -6.95 7.11 -30.60
CA LYS A 239 -7.51 5.81 -31.01
C LYS A 239 -8.15 5.02 -29.87
N TYR A 240 -7.77 5.27 -28.62
CA TYR A 240 -8.32 4.63 -27.43
C TYR A 240 -9.58 5.37 -26.97
N ILE A 241 -9.57 6.69 -26.98
CA ILE A 241 -10.74 7.53 -26.72
C ILE A 241 -11.86 7.21 -27.72
N LEU A 242 -11.54 7.27 -29.02
CA LEU A 242 -12.50 7.07 -30.12
C LEU A 242 -13.09 5.65 -30.21
N LYS A 243 -12.47 4.65 -29.59
CA LYS A 243 -13.01 3.27 -29.56
C LYS A 243 -14.04 3.04 -28.45
N SER A 244 -14.30 4.05 -27.62
CA SER A 244 -14.98 3.87 -26.32
C SER A 244 -16.48 4.16 -26.34
N PHE A 245 -17.17 3.95 -27.47
CA PHE A 245 -18.60 4.27 -27.66
C PHE A 245 -19.55 3.68 -26.59
N ASN A 246 -19.12 2.67 -25.82
CA ASN A 246 -19.92 2.04 -24.77
C ASN A 246 -19.22 2.00 -23.40
N PHE A 247 -18.10 2.70 -23.21
CA PHE A 247 -17.34 2.66 -21.96
C PHE A 247 -17.08 4.06 -21.43
N ARG A 248 -17.40 4.28 -20.16
CA ARG A 248 -17.17 5.54 -19.47
C ARG A 248 -15.78 5.53 -18.85
N PHE A 249 -14.98 6.53 -19.21
CA PHE A 249 -13.73 6.79 -18.51
C PHE A 249 -14.00 7.38 -17.15
N ASP A 250 -13.17 7.03 -16.17
CA ASP A 250 -13.08 7.78 -14.94
C ASP A 250 -12.12 8.96 -15.16
N ILE A 251 -12.68 10.15 -15.35
CA ILE A 251 -11.92 11.37 -15.66
C ILE A 251 -11.96 12.26 -14.42
N VAL A 252 -10.78 12.71 -13.99
CA VAL A 252 -10.61 13.59 -12.83
C VAL A 252 -9.95 14.91 -13.23
N LEU A 253 -10.25 15.95 -12.46
CA LEU A 253 -9.64 17.27 -12.54
C LEU A 253 -8.51 17.40 -11.50
N PRO A 254 -7.54 18.31 -11.71
CA PRO A 254 -6.55 18.65 -10.69
C PRO A 254 -7.15 19.16 -9.38
N SER A 255 -8.37 19.71 -9.40
CA SER A 255 -9.11 20.18 -8.22
C SER A 255 -9.87 19.09 -7.49
N ASP A 256 -10.01 17.88 -8.07
CA ASP A 256 -10.75 16.80 -7.43
C ASP A 256 -9.97 16.26 -6.23
N HIS A 257 -10.70 15.70 -5.27
CA HIS A 257 -10.15 15.16 -4.02
C HIS A 257 -10.18 13.62 -3.99
N LYS A 258 -10.33 12.99 -5.16
CA LYS A 258 -10.46 11.55 -5.29
C LYS A 258 -10.10 11.10 -6.70
N CYS A 259 -9.28 10.06 -6.80
CA CYS A 259 -9.12 9.24 -8.00
C CYS A 259 -9.37 7.76 -7.69
N SER A 260 -9.67 6.96 -8.71
CA SER A 260 -9.86 5.51 -8.62
C SER A 260 -8.55 4.75 -8.34
N CYS A 261 -8.67 3.53 -7.82
CA CYS A 261 -7.53 2.62 -7.63
C CYS A 261 -6.76 2.38 -8.95
N PHE A 262 -5.45 2.58 -8.92
CA PHE A 262 -4.56 2.15 -10.00
C PHE A 262 -4.33 0.65 -9.94
N THR A 263 -4.50 -0.04 -11.08
CA THR A 263 -4.28 -1.48 -11.23
C THR A 263 -3.03 -1.75 -12.08
N LYS A 264 -2.59 -3.01 -12.10
CA LYS A 264 -1.42 -3.44 -12.89
C LYS A 264 -1.54 -3.12 -14.39
N SER A 265 -2.75 -2.98 -14.93
CA SER A 265 -2.97 -2.71 -16.35
C SER A 265 -3.03 -1.22 -16.69
N TYR A 266 -2.82 -0.32 -15.73
CA TYR A 266 -2.80 1.12 -15.99
C TYR A 266 -1.65 1.50 -16.93
N GLY A 267 -1.91 2.40 -17.90
CA GLY A 267 -0.94 2.76 -18.95
C GLY A 267 -0.72 1.69 -20.03
N SER A 268 -1.33 0.50 -19.90
CA SER A 268 -1.31 -0.52 -20.96
C SER A 268 -2.38 -0.25 -22.02
N ARG A 269 -2.51 -1.16 -23.01
CA ARG A 269 -3.62 -1.14 -23.99
C ARG A 269 -5.01 -1.26 -23.34
N HIS A 270 -5.09 -1.62 -22.06
CA HIS A 270 -6.32 -1.73 -21.27
C HIS A 270 -6.53 -0.46 -20.44
N ILE A 271 -7.11 0.54 -21.09
CA ILE A 271 -7.42 1.86 -20.52
C ILE A 271 -8.61 1.81 -19.54
N PHE A 272 -9.41 0.76 -19.62
CA PHE A 272 -10.68 0.63 -18.91
C PHE A 272 -10.50 0.01 -17.52
N SER A 273 -11.16 0.60 -16.52
CA SER A 273 -11.17 0.17 -15.12
C SER A 273 -9.79 -0.12 -14.52
N SER A 274 -8.76 0.61 -14.97
CA SER A 274 -7.38 0.46 -14.49
C SER A 274 -6.87 1.64 -13.66
N GLY A 275 -7.63 2.72 -13.59
CA GLY A 275 -7.33 3.95 -12.84
C GLY A 275 -7.99 5.17 -13.51
N SER A 276 -7.99 6.31 -12.83
CA SER A 276 -8.50 7.55 -13.43
C SER A 276 -7.57 8.09 -14.50
N LEU A 277 -8.11 8.87 -15.43
CA LEU A 277 -7.36 9.72 -16.36
C LEU A 277 -7.49 11.16 -15.90
N ILE A 278 -6.45 11.97 -16.09
CA ILE A 278 -6.50 13.38 -15.70
C ILE A 278 -6.71 14.27 -16.93
N GLN A 279 -7.64 15.21 -16.79
CA GLN A 279 -7.92 16.25 -17.77
C GLN A 279 -6.93 17.41 -17.60
N THR A 280 -6.40 17.89 -18.73
CA THR A 280 -5.34 18.92 -18.74
C THR A 280 -5.75 20.22 -19.43
N LYS A 281 -6.85 20.24 -20.18
CA LYS A 281 -7.40 21.44 -20.84
C LYS A 281 -8.91 21.57 -20.60
N ASN A 282 -9.42 22.78 -20.82
CA ASN A 282 -10.85 23.13 -20.68
C ASN A 282 -11.44 22.65 -19.35
N LEU A 283 -10.74 22.93 -18.23
CA LEU A 283 -11.05 22.37 -16.90
C LEU A 283 -12.47 22.70 -16.41
N GLU A 284 -13.09 23.73 -16.97
CA GLU A 284 -14.48 24.11 -16.75
C GLU A 284 -15.50 23.13 -17.38
N TYR A 285 -15.08 22.35 -18.36
CA TYR A 285 -15.92 21.40 -19.08
C TYR A 285 -15.88 20.02 -18.42
N THR A 286 -16.95 19.68 -17.69
CA THR A 286 -17.11 18.40 -16.97
C THR A 286 -18.32 17.59 -17.40
N ASN A 287 -19.21 18.15 -18.23
CA ASN A 287 -20.39 17.46 -18.74
C ASN A 287 -20.06 16.67 -20.01
N TYR A 288 -19.31 15.57 -19.84
CA TYR A 288 -18.79 14.79 -20.95
C TYR A 288 -19.89 14.01 -21.69
N ASN A 289 -19.90 14.10 -23.01
CA ASN A 289 -20.75 13.27 -23.85
C ASN A 289 -20.02 11.99 -24.29
N PHE A 290 -20.18 10.92 -23.51
CA PHE A 290 -19.58 9.61 -23.84
C PHE A 290 -20.20 8.93 -25.07
N GLU A 291 -21.38 9.36 -25.54
CA GLU A 291 -21.98 8.86 -26.79
C GLU A 291 -21.31 9.46 -28.03
N ASN A 292 -20.60 10.58 -27.86
CA ASN A 292 -19.74 11.18 -28.88
C ASN A 292 -18.29 11.28 -28.36
N PRO A 293 -17.49 10.20 -28.43
CA PRO A 293 -16.13 10.17 -27.88
C PRO A 293 -15.19 11.23 -28.46
N SER A 294 -15.45 11.76 -29.65
CA SER A 294 -14.66 12.84 -30.24
C SER A 294 -14.68 14.12 -29.39
N SER A 295 -15.75 14.35 -28.62
CA SER A 295 -15.85 15.48 -27.68
C SER A 295 -14.80 15.42 -26.56
N LEU A 296 -14.30 14.22 -26.23
CA LEU A 296 -13.27 14.02 -25.21
C LEU A 296 -11.86 14.36 -25.70
N LEU A 297 -11.66 14.62 -27.00
CA LEU A 297 -10.35 15.01 -27.53
C LEU A 297 -9.97 16.43 -27.10
N GLU A 298 -10.96 17.31 -26.89
CA GLU A 298 -10.74 18.73 -26.59
C GLU A 298 -10.22 18.96 -25.15
N ILE A 299 -10.55 18.07 -24.22
CA ILE A 299 -10.13 18.16 -22.81
C ILE A 299 -8.72 17.64 -22.56
N VAL A 300 -8.10 17.00 -23.57
CA VAL A 300 -6.73 16.47 -23.54
C VAL A 300 -6.45 15.61 -22.31
N LEU A 301 -6.82 14.34 -22.40
CA LEU A 301 -6.61 13.36 -21.34
C LEU A 301 -5.18 12.83 -21.35
N ARG A 302 -4.60 12.68 -20.16
CA ARG A 302 -3.35 11.94 -19.94
C ARG A 302 -3.49 10.91 -18.83
N TYR A 303 -2.61 9.92 -18.86
CA TYR A 303 -2.35 9.07 -17.70
C TYR A 303 -1.62 9.87 -16.62
N PHE A 304 -1.82 9.50 -15.35
CA PHE A 304 -0.90 9.86 -14.29
C PHE A 304 0.47 9.23 -14.58
N THR A 305 1.55 9.96 -14.30
CA THR A 305 2.91 9.42 -14.45
C THR A 305 3.19 8.35 -13.38
N PRO A 306 4.22 7.51 -13.55
CA PRO A 306 4.63 6.58 -12.50
C PRO A 306 4.98 7.25 -11.17
N GLU A 307 5.56 8.46 -11.18
CA GLU A 307 5.92 9.19 -9.96
C GLU A 307 4.69 9.84 -9.30
N GLU A 308 3.72 10.37 -10.06
CA GLU A 308 2.43 10.83 -9.52
C GLU A 308 1.64 9.68 -8.88
N VAL A 309 1.59 8.51 -9.52
CA VAL A 309 0.96 7.31 -8.94
C VAL A 309 1.68 6.87 -7.66
N ALA A 310 3.00 6.95 -7.63
CA ALA A 310 3.77 6.62 -6.43
C ALA A 310 3.53 7.62 -5.29
N ASN A 311 3.39 8.92 -5.60
CA ASN A 311 3.01 9.96 -4.64
C ASN A 311 1.60 9.69 -4.07
N LEU A 312 0.64 9.31 -4.91
CA LEU A 312 -0.72 8.91 -4.50
C LEU A 312 -0.75 7.59 -3.69
N HIS A 313 0.30 6.78 -3.79
CA HIS A 313 0.55 5.62 -2.93
C HIS A 313 1.45 5.93 -1.73
N ALA A 314 1.77 7.20 -1.49
CA ALA A 314 2.60 7.69 -0.39
C ALA A 314 4.03 7.11 -0.33
N PHE A 315 4.62 6.75 -1.48
CA PHE A 315 6.05 6.42 -1.53
C PHE A 315 6.91 7.68 -1.32
N PRO A 316 8.07 7.58 -0.66
CA PRO A 316 8.93 8.73 -0.38
C PRO A 316 9.82 9.11 -1.58
N ILE A 317 9.24 9.28 -2.79
CA ILE A 317 10.01 9.56 -4.02
C ILE A 317 10.51 11.01 -4.06
N LYS A 318 9.69 11.97 -3.60
CA LYS A 318 10.06 13.37 -3.38
C LYS A 318 9.22 13.99 -2.25
N LEU A 319 9.47 13.58 -1.01
CA LEU A 319 8.97 14.31 0.17
C LEU A 319 9.83 15.57 0.45
N GLN A 320 10.01 16.43 -0.55
CA GLN A 320 10.32 17.83 -0.27
C GLN A 320 8.98 18.57 -0.33
N ASN A 321 8.43 18.89 0.85
CA ASN A 321 7.37 19.89 1.10
C ASN A 321 5.92 19.43 1.36
N PHE A 322 5.63 18.15 1.58
CA PHE A 322 4.35 17.81 2.24
C PHE A 322 4.45 18.05 3.75
N LYS A 323 4.13 19.27 4.19
CA LYS A 323 3.67 19.52 5.56
C LYS A 323 2.24 18.98 5.64
N VAL A 324 2.04 17.87 6.35
CA VAL A 324 0.69 17.49 6.79
C VAL A 324 0.32 18.49 7.88
N GLU A 325 -0.49 19.49 7.55
CA GLU A 325 -1.07 20.38 8.54
C GLU A 325 -2.14 19.61 9.31
N ILE A 326 -1.79 19.15 10.51
CA ILE A 326 -2.75 18.58 11.45
C ILE A 326 -3.43 19.77 12.14
N PHE A 327 -4.68 20.04 11.76
CA PHE A 327 -5.50 21.02 12.45
C PHE A 327 -5.99 20.42 13.76
N PHE A 328 -5.48 20.93 14.88
CA PHE A 328 -6.13 20.76 16.18
C PHE A 328 -6.99 21.99 16.43
N GLU A 329 -8.32 21.85 16.42
CA GLU A 329 -9.18 22.88 16.99
C GLU A 329 -9.02 22.82 18.52
N ASN A 330 -8.18 23.71 19.06
CA ASN A 330 -8.14 23.96 20.48
C ASN A 330 -9.29 24.93 20.83
N PRO A 331 -10.11 24.70 21.88
CA PRO A 331 -11.19 25.62 22.28
C PRO A 331 -10.71 27.00 22.79
N LEU A 332 -9.41 27.30 22.68
CA LEU A 332 -8.85 28.64 22.80
C LEU A 332 -8.37 29.03 21.40
N ASN A 333 -8.99 30.05 20.80
CA ASN A 333 -8.74 30.62 19.46
C ASN A 333 -7.28 31.11 19.25
N GLU A 334 -6.29 30.24 19.38
CA GLU A 334 -4.90 30.48 19.04
C GLU A 334 -4.43 29.34 18.13
N ALA A 335 -4.23 29.64 16.85
CA ALA A 335 -3.61 28.73 15.91
C ALA A 335 -2.16 28.50 16.35
N VAL A 336 -1.87 27.35 16.95
CA VAL A 336 -0.51 26.93 17.29
C VAL A 336 0.10 26.24 16.06
N TYR A 337 0.93 26.97 15.33
CA TYR A 337 1.74 26.43 14.24
C TYR A 337 2.89 25.61 14.83
N GLN A 338 2.85 24.28 14.71
CA GLN A 338 4.00 23.44 15.04
C GLN A 338 4.68 22.99 13.74
N GLU A 339 5.82 23.62 13.41
CA GLU A 339 6.70 23.12 12.36
C GLU A 339 7.35 21.81 12.83
N MET A 340 6.81 20.68 12.39
CA MET A 340 7.56 19.42 12.45
C MET A 340 8.52 19.36 11.27
N SER A 341 9.71 19.93 11.46
CA SER A 341 10.86 19.58 10.63
C SER A 341 11.21 18.11 10.87
N ILE A 342 11.28 17.33 9.79
CA ILE A 342 11.81 15.95 9.79
C ILE A 342 13.10 15.93 10.63
N PRO A 343 13.22 15.07 11.65
CA PRO A 343 14.37 15.08 12.55
C PRO A 343 15.70 15.04 11.80
N LYS A 344 16.64 15.88 12.23
CA LYS A 344 18.02 16.00 11.69
C LYS A 344 18.86 14.70 11.71
N SER A 345 18.32 13.58 12.18
CA SER A 345 18.94 12.25 12.08
C SER A 345 18.95 11.70 10.63
N TYR A 346 18.29 12.38 9.68
CA TYR A 346 18.29 12.03 8.25
C TYR A 346 19.48 12.55 7.42
N ASN A 347 20.57 13.03 8.05
CA ASN A 347 21.80 13.38 7.34
C ASN A 347 22.60 12.17 6.81
N PHE A 348 22.12 10.93 7.01
CA PHE A 348 22.75 9.74 6.44
C PHE A 348 22.32 9.42 5.00
N LEU A 349 21.16 9.89 4.54
CA LEU A 349 20.73 9.68 3.15
C LEU A 349 21.37 10.71 2.21
N ASN A 350 21.59 11.96 2.63
CA ASN A 350 22.18 12.99 1.77
C ASN A 350 23.65 12.75 1.35
N ASN A 351 24.39 11.86 2.02
CA ASN A 351 25.82 11.64 1.70
C ASN A 351 26.10 10.51 0.70
N HIS A 352 25.09 9.75 0.24
CA HIS A 352 25.29 8.68 -0.74
C HIS A 352 24.46 8.77 -2.04
N TYR A 353 23.54 9.72 -2.16
CA TYR A 353 22.85 9.97 -3.43
C TYR A 353 23.56 11.03 -4.27
N LYS A 354 24.59 10.62 -5.00
CA LYS A 354 24.95 11.35 -6.22
C LYS A 354 23.95 10.96 -7.30
N GLY A 355 23.22 11.96 -7.77
CA GLY A 355 22.20 11.81 -8.79
C GLY A 355 22.69 11.03 -10.00
N THR A 356 21.92 10.03 -10.37
CA THR A 356 21.92 9.45 -11.71
C THR A 356 20.46 9.35 -12.13
N SER A 357 20.06 10.27 -13.01
CA SER A 357 18.89 10.13 -13.86
C SER A 357 18.99 8.83 -14.65
N PHE A 358 17.95 7.99 -14.64
CA PHE A 358 17.84 6.92 -15.62
C PHE A 358 16.42 6.80 -16.16
N GLU A 359 16.35 6.70 -17.49
CA GLU A 359 15.17 6.45 -18.28
C GLU A 359 14.61 5.05 -18.00
N PHE A 360 13.29 4.93 -17.88
CA PHE A 360 12.61 3.65 -17.85
C PHE A 360 12.88 2.88 -19.15
N PRO A 361 13.14 1.56 -19.10
CA PRO A 361 13.29 0.77 -20.31
C PRO A 361 11.97 0.77 -21.09
N GLU A 362 12.03 1.31 -22.31
CA GLU A 362 10.96 1.20 -23.29
C GLU A 362 10.71 -0.28 -23.62
N ASN A 363 9.43 -0.64 -23.69
CA ASN A 363 8.84 -1.96 -24.02
C ASN A 363 8.48 -2.86 -22.83
N ILE A 364 7.23 -2.71 -22.33
CA ILE A 364 6.27 -3.82 -22.15
C ILE A 364 4.87 -3.34 -22.55
#